data_AF-A0A354REG9-F1
#
_entry.id   AF-A0A354REG9-F1
#
_cell.length_a   1.000
_cell.length_b   1.000
_cell.length_c   1.000
_cell.angle_alpha   90.00
_cell.angle_beta   90.00
_cell.angle_gamma   90.00
#
_symmetry.space_group_name_H-M   'P 1'
#
loop_
_entity.id
_entity.type
_entity.pdbx_description
1 polymer ?
#
loop_
_entity_poly.entity_id
_entity_poly.type
_entity_poly.pdbx_seq_one_letter_code
_entity_poly.pdbx_strand_id
1 'polypeptide(L)'
;MYCGAVEFVCSPAAVRHIPVLLEECLSFLSPEAGGSFADLTFGGGGHSRSILATNPDVSLLAMDCDPDASLRAESVKDEFGERFRFGDASFSKIDQFSAEGEFNGVLMDLGISSFQLMEPNKGFSFKLDAPIDMRLDPREGQSAAEFLETASRESLIRAVREYGEERRWSRVVNAIVDARGTGILKRTMSAAELVSNAVGGQRGRQRIHPATKTFQGIRIAINGELEALAMTLPKAFRAMRDGGVLAVISFHSLEDRIVKRFMRKMSGRPIHRGDSSFAQDRT
;
A
#
# COMPACT_ATOMS: atom_id res chain seq x y z
N MET A 1 -12.25 -14.26 42.77
CA MET A 1 -12.50 -15.60 42.20
C MET A 1 -13.61 -15.44 41.17
N TYR A 2 -13.39 -15.90 39.93
CA TYR A 2 -14.18 -15.69 38.69
C TYR A 2 -14.17 -14.23 38.18
N CYS A 3 -13.35 -13.81 37.21
CA CYS A 3 -13.02 -14.32 35.88
C CYS A 3 -14.25 -14.47 34.98
N GLY A 4 -14.55 -13.42 34.22
CA GLY A 4 -15.43 -13.45 33.04
C GLY A 4 -14.58 -13.11 31.82
N ALA A 5 -13.87 -14.11 31.29
CA ALA A 5 -13.24 -14.02 29.99
C ALA A 5 -14.35 -14.02 28.94
N VAL A 6 -14.52 -12.89 28.25
CA VAL A 6 -15.31 -12.84 27.02
C VAL A 6 -14.43 -13.44 25.93
N GLU A 7 -14.56 -14.75 25.73
CA GLU A 7 -13.98 -15.41 24.56
C GLU A 7 -14.71 -14.90 23.31
N PHE A 8 -14.09 -13.94 22.61
CA PHE A 8 -14.45 -13.63 21.24
C PHE A 8 -14.00 -14.81 20.37
N VAL A 9 -14.86 -15.81 20.23
CA VAL A 9 -14.76 -16.80 19.15
C VAL A 9 -15.21 -16.09 17.86
N CYS A 10 -14.32 -15.32 17.25
CA CYS A 10 -14.52 -14.89 15.88
C CYS A 10 -14.24 -16.07 14.95
N SER A 11 -15.29 -16.58 14.32
CA SER A 11 -15.15 -17.41 13.12
C SER A 11 -14.29 -16.66 12.09
N PRO A 12 -13.26 -17.29 11.48
CA PRO A 12 -12.38 -16.65 10.49
C PRO A 12 -13.13 -16.04 9.28
N ALA A 13 -14.37 -16.49 9.05
CA ALA A 13 -15.21 -16.02 7.94
C ALA A 13 -15.89 -14.65 8.15
N ALA A 14 -15.77 -14.03 9.33
CA ALA A 14 -16.59 -12.87 9.71
C ALA A 14 -15.83 -11.54 9.91
N VAL A 15 -14.51 -11.48 9.68
CA VAL A 15 -13.81 -10.19 9.67
C VAL A 15 -14.00 -9.54 8.31
N ARG A 16 -15.14 -8.85 8.13
CA ARG A 16 -15.37 -8.01 6.96
C ARG A 16 -14.37 -6.85 7.00
N HIS A 17 -13.46 -6.79 6.02
CA HIS A 17 -12.60 -5.63 5.85
C HIS A 17 -13.48 -4.40 5.62
N ILE A 18 -13.33 -3.38 6.47
CA ILE A 18 -14.01 -2.11 6.33
C ILE A 18 -13.07 -1.19 5.54
N PRO A 19 -13.46 -0.71 4.35
CA PRO A 19 -12.62 0.16 3.55
C PRO A 19 -12.34 1.47 4.30
N VAL A 20 -11.10 1.94 4.23
CA VAL A 20 -10.69 3.17 4.91
C VAL A 20 -11.26 4.37 4.16
N LEU A 21 -11.84 5.33 4.91
CA LEU A 21 -12.40 6.58 4.38
C LEU A 21 -13.39 6.35 3.21
N LEU A 22 -14.21 5.29 3.33
CA LEU A 22 -15.12 4.87 2.26
C LEU A 22 -16.09 5.99 1.85
N GLU A 23 -16.79 6.55 2.84
CA GLU A 23 -17.81 7.59 2.62
C GLU A 23 -17.18 8.86 2.03
N GLU A 24 -16.00 9.25 2.52
CA GLU A 24 -15.26 10.39 1.99
C GLU A 24 -14.86 10.16 0.53
N CYS A 25 -14.35 8.97 0.18
CA CYS A 25 -13.99 8.64 -1.19
C CYS A 25 -15.20 8.67 -2.13
N LEU A 26 -16.33 8.08 -1.72
CA LEU A 26 -17.55 8.13 -2.51
C LEU A 26 -18.06 9.57 -2.68
N SER A 27 -18.03 10.37 -1.61
CA SER A 27 -18.44 11.77 -1.67
C SER A 27 -17.56 12.62 -2.58
N PHE A 28 -16.27 12.33 -2.70
CA PHE A 28 -15.38 13.05 -3.63
C PHE A 28 -15.51 12.54 -5.06
N LEU A 29 -15.64 11.24 -5.27
CA LEU A 29 -15.72 10.63 -6.61
C LEU A 29 -17.10 10.82 -7.27
N SER A 30 -18.16 10.99 -6.48
CA SER A 30 -19.55 11.14 -6.92
C SER A 30 -20.02 10.09 -7.96
N PRO A 31 -19.83 8.77 -7.69
CA PRO A 31 -20.20 7.72 -8.65
C PRO A 31 -21.71 7.59 -8.86
N GLU A 32 -22.55 8.21 -8.02
CA GLU A 32 -24.00 8.31 -8.22
C GLU A 32 -24.40 8.96 -9.56
N ALA A 33 -23.51 9.77 -10.16
CA ALA A 33 -23.70 10.36 -11.48
C ALA A 33 -23.47 9.38 -12.65
N GLY A 34 -23.04 8.14 -12.38
CA GLY A 34 -22.62 7.18 -13.39
C GLY A 34 -21.23 7.46 -13.95
N GLY A 35 -20.78 6.65 -14.91
CA GLY A 35 -19.51 6.85 -15.62
C GLY A 35 -18.48 5.75 -15.39
N SER A 36 -17.22 6.06 -15.69
CA SER A 36 -16.12 5.09 -15.60
C SER A 36 -15.14 5.48 -14.52
N PHE A 37 -14.75 4.53 -13.68
CA PHE A 37 -13.83 4.75 -12.56
C PHE A 37 -12.67 3.76 -12.61
N ALA A 38 -11.58 4.10 -11.93
CA ALA A 38 -10.50 3.15 -11.67
C ALA A 38 -10.23 3.02 -10.16
N ASP A 39 -10.08 1.80 -9.68
CA ASP A 39 -9.54 1.46 -8.35
C ASP A 39 -8.18 0.79 -8.56
N LEU A 40 -7.10 1.54 -8.35
CA LEU A 40 -5.74 1.09 -8.66
C LEU A 40 -5.13 0.20 -7.57
N THR A 41 -5.88 -0.09 -6.51
CA THR A 41 -5.42 -0.80 -5.31
C THR A 41 -6.55 -1.68 -4.80
N PHE A 42 -7.04 -2.56 -5.67
CA PHE A 42 -8.27 -3.34 -5.47
C PHE A 42 -8.31 -4.01 -4.09
N GLY A 43 -7.23 -4.68 -3.68
CA GLY A 43 -7.12 -5.36 -2.40
C GLY A 43 -8.24 -6.38 -2.21
N GLY A 44 -9.26 -6.02 -1.41
CA GLY A 44 -10.45 -6.84 -1.17
C GLY A 44 -11.66 -6.53 -2.05
N GLY A 45 -11.59 -5.49 -2.88
CA GLY A 45 -12.69 -4.97 -3.67
C GLY A 45 -13.75 -4.24 -2.84
N GLY A 46 -13.37 -3.69 -1.69
CA GLY A 46 -14.30 -2.97 -0.80
C GLY A 46 -14.78 -1.67 -1.42
N HIS A 47 -13.87 -0.75 -1.75
CA HIS A 47 -14.20 0.47 -2.47
C HIS A 47 -14.78 0.18 -3.86
N SER A 48 -14.18 -0.76 -4.60
CA SER A 48 -14.68 -1.21 -5.90
C SER A 48 -16.17 -1.59 -5.90
N ARG A 49 -16.60 -2.44 -4.96
CA ARG A 49 -18.02 -2.84 -4.83
C ARG A 49 -18.90 -1.65 -4.48
N SER A 50 -18.46 -0.80 -3.55
CA SER A 50 -19.23 0.38 -3.15
C SER A 50 -19.42 1.35 -4.31
N ILE A 51 -18.39 1.59 -5.13
CA ILE A 51 -18.46 2.43 -6.34
C ILE A 51 -19.46 1.82 -7.33
N LEU A 52 -19.32 0.53 -7.67
CA LEU A 52 -20.19 -0.15 -8.64
C LEU A 52 -21.66 -0.27 -8.19
N ALA A 53 -21.90 -0.34 -6.89
CA ALA A 53 -23.24 -0.45 -6.29
C ALA A 53 -24.01 0.88 -6.29
N THR A 54 -23.34 2.02 -6.46
CA THR A 54 -23.98 3.35 -6.40
C THR A 54 -24.93 3.61 -7.56
N ASN A 55 -24.58 3.16 -8.77
CA ASN A 55 -25.37 3.41 -9.97
C ASN A 55 -25.13 2.30 -11.03
N PRO A 56 -26.17 1.77 -11.70
CA PRO A 56 -26.04 0.73 -12.72
C PRO A 56 -25.24 1.15 -13.97
N ASP A 57 -25.09 2.45 -14.23
CA ASP A 57 -24.32 3.01 -15.34
C ASP A 57 -22.83 3.23 -14.98
N VAL A 58 -22.41 2.79 -13.79
CA VAL A 58 -21.00 2.79 -13.37
C VAL A 58 -20.27 1.59 -13.95
N SER A 59 -19.13 1.85 -14.57
CA SER A 59 -18.10 0.86 -14.91
C SER A 59 -16.82 1.10 -14.11
N LEU A 60 -16.06 0.06 -13.84
CA LEU A 60 -14.87 0.12 -13.00
C LEU A 60 -13.75 -0.76 -13.55
N LEU A 61 -12.56 -0.16 -13.74
CA LEU A 61 -11.28 -0.87 -13.81
C LEU A 61 -10.72 -1.03 -12.40
N ALA A 62 -10.49 -2.26 -11.95
CA ALA A 62 -9.72 -2.53 -10.75
C ALA A 62 -8.33 -3.07 -11.11
N MET A 63 -7.29 -2.70 -10.36
CA MET A 63 -5.93 -3.23 -10.52
C MET A 63 -5.36 -3.68 -9.18
N ASP A 64 -4.62 -4.78 -9.20
CA ASP A 64 -3.76 -5.23 -8.11
C ASP A 64 -2.62 -6.09 -8.67
N CYS A 65 -1.49 -6.10 -7.98
CA CYS A 65 -0.36 -6.96 -8.33
C CYS A 65 -0.32 -8.25 -7.49
N ASP A 66 -1.13 -8.33 -6.43
CA ASP A 66 -1.29 -9.54 -5.63
C ASP A 66 -2.10 -10.59 -6.43
N PRO A 67 -1.54 -11.77 -6.75
CA PRO A 67 -2.27 -12.83 -7.44
C PRO A 67 -3.54 -13.27 -6.68
N ASP A 68 -3.57 -13.17 -5.35
CA ASP A 68 -4.77 -13.53 -4.58
C ASP A 68 -5.91 -12.51 -4.76
N ALA A 69 -5.60 -11.29 -5.19
CA ALA A 69 -6.62 -10.30 -5.52
C ALA A 69 -7.39 -10.68 -6.79
N SER A 70 -6.78 -11.38 -7.75
CA SER A 70 -7.49 -11.83 -8.95
C SER A 70 -8.60 -12.82 -8.60
N LEU A 71 -8.35 -13.75 -7.67
CA LEU A 71 -9.35 -14.68 -7.15
C LEU A 71 -10.52 -13.95 -6.47
N ARG A 72 -10.24 -12.87 -5.74
CA ARG A 72 -11.29 -12.04 -5.14
C ARG A 72 -12.05 -11.22 -6.19
N ALA A 73 -11.38 -10.83 -7.27
CA ALA A 73 -11.96 -10.08 -8.37
C ALA A 73 -12.98 -10.91 -9.17
N GLU A 74 -12.83 -12.24 -9.26
CA GLU A 74 -13.82 -13.14 -9.86
C GLU A 74 -15.21 -12.95 -9.22
N SER A 75 -15.28 -12.91 -7.88
CA SER A 75 -16.56 -12.68 -7.19
C SER A 75 -17.19 -11.32 -7.48
N VAL A 76 -16.39 -10.28 -7.77
CA VAL A 76 -16.90 -8.97 -8.19
C VAL A 76 -17.37 -9.03 -9.64
N LYS A 77 -16.65 -9.75 -10.50
CA LYS A 77 -17.05 -9.97 -11.89
C LYS A 77 -18.39 -10.72 -11.97
N ASP A 78 -18.59 -11.73 -11.14
CA ASP A 78 -19.86 -12.47 -11.06
C ASP A 78 -21.03 -11.58 -10.62
N GLU A 79 -20.78 -10.65 -9.69
CA GLU A 79 -21.81 -9.74 -9.14
C GLU A 79 -22.16 -8.60 -10.10
N PHE A 80 -21.17 -8.04 -10.81
CA PHE A 80 -21.33 -6.79 -11.58
C PHE A 80 -21.20 -6.97 -13.11
N GLY A 81 -20.82 -8.16 -13.59
CA GLY A 81 -20.75 -8.52 -15.00
C GLY A 81 -19.78 -7.65 -15.79
N GLU A 82 -20.19 -7.19 -16.98
CA GLU A 82 -19.34 -6.39 -17.88
C GLU A 82 -19.01 -4.99 -17.36
N ARG A 83 -19.64 -4.54 -16.28
CA ARG A 83 -19.30 -3.27 -15.63
C ARG A 83 -17.98 -3.32 -14.89
N PHE A 84 -17.48 -4.50 -14.57
CA PHE A 84 -16.22 -4.69 -13.86
C PHE A 84 -15.16 -5.35 -14.75
N ARG A 85 -13.95 -4.78 -14.74
CA ARG A 85 -12.77 -5.36 -15.36
C ARG A 85 -11.59 -5.32 -14.38
N PHE A 86 -10.81 -6.40 -14.34
CA PHE A 86 -9.67 -6.53 -13.44
C PHE A 86 -8.36 -6.62 -14.23
N GLY A 87 -7.36 -5.84 -13.82
CA GLY A 87 -5.99 -5.89 -14.31
C GLY A 87 -5.06 -6.48 -13.25
N ASP A 88 -4.58 -7.71 -13.47
CA ASP A 88 -3.53 -8.34 -12.67
C ASP A 88 -2.16 -7.72 -13.03
N ALA A 89 -1.89 -6.56 -12.45
CA ALA A 89 -0.71 -5.76 -12.68
C ALA A 89 -0.53 -4.69 -11.60
N SER A 90 0.72 -4.29 -11.36
CA SER A 90 1.01 -3.06 -10.63
C SER A 90 0.28 -1.87 -11.25
N PHE A 91 -0.28 -0.99 -10.42
CA PHE A 91 -0.91 0.25 -10.85
C PHE A 91 0.01 1.16 -11.68
N SER A 92 1.33 0.96 -11.61
CA SER A 92 2.30 1.65 -12.47
C SER A 92 2.11 1.38 -13.96
N LYS A 93 1.39 0.32 -14.31
CA LYS A 93 1.05 -0.10 -15.67
C LYS A 93 -0.35 0.37 -16.12
N ILE A 94 -0.99 1.31 -15.42
CA ILE A 94 -2.35 1.78 -15.76
C ILE A 94 -2.49 2.18 -17.24
N ASP A 95 -1.45 2.74 -17.86
CA ASP A 95 -1.39 3.11 -19.27
C ASP A 95 -1.53 1.94 -20.26
N GLN A 96 -1.38 0.69 -19.79
CA GLN A 96 -1.65 -0.51 -20.57
C GLN A 96 -3.12 -0.96 -20.48
N PHE A 97 -3.85 -0.45 -19.49
CA PHE A 97 -5.23 -0.83 -19.18
C PHE A 97 -6.22 0.31 -19.40
N SER A 98 -5.77 1.53 -19.67
CA SER A 98 -6.66 2.68 -19.86
C SER A 98 -6.28 3.55 -21.05
N ALA A 99 -7.29 4.21 -21.62
CA ALA A 99 -7.11 5.30 -22.56
C ALA A 99 -6.96 6.65 -21.81
N GLU A 100 -6.45 7.67 -22.53
CA GLU A 100 -6.47 9.05 -22.05
C GLU A 100 -7.92 9.55 -21.93
N GLY A 101 -8.24 10.27 -20.85
CA GLY A 101 -9.59 10.82 -20.65
C GLY A 101 -10.69 9.78 -20.36
N GLU A 102 -10.34 8.52 -20.07
CA GLU A 102 -11.33 7.45 -19.87
C GLU A 102 -12.17 7.66 -18.59
N PHE A 103 -11.52 7.98 -17.46
CA PHE A 103 -12.14 7.90 -16.14
C PHE A 103 -12.72 9.22 -15.64
N ASN A 104 -13.91 9.15 -15.05
CA ASN A 104 -14.52 10.17 -14.21
C ASN A 104 -13.82 10.28 -12.85
N GLY A 105 -13.21 9.20 -12.36
CA GLY A 105 -12.45 9.24 -11.13
C GLY A 105 -11.49 8.08 -10.98
N VAL A 106 -10.40 8.32 -10.26
CA VAL A 106 -9.37 7.32 -9.97
C VAL A 106 -9.14 7.29 -8.46
N LEU A 107 -9.18 6.10 -7.88
CA LEU A 107 -8.91 5.82 -6.47
C LEU A 107 -7.58 5.09 -6.31
N MET A 108 -6.80 5.49 -5.30
CA MET A 108 -5.62 4.79 -4.83
C MET A 108 -5.64 4.71 -3.30
N ASP A 109 -5.93 3.54 -2.74
CA ASP A 109 -5.79 3.19 -1.33
C ASP A 109 -4.42 2.53 -1.09
N LEU A 110 -3.41 3.36 -0.78
CA LEU A 110 -2.01 2.92 -0.78
C LEU A 110 -1.69 1.96 0.38
N GLY A 111 -0.54 1.29 0.31
CA GLY A 111 -0.08 0.40 1.36
C GLY A 111 -0.51 -1.06 1.14
N ILE A 112 -0.79 -1.77 2.24
CA ILE A 112 -1.03 -3.22 2.24
C ILE A 112 -2.47 -3.53 2.63
N SER A 113 -3.06 -4.51 1.95
CA SER A 113 -4.41 -4.95 2.25
C SER A 113 -4.46 -5.73 3.58
N SER A 114 -5.63 -5.73 4.24
CA SER A 114 -5.84 -6.60 5.40
C SER A 114 -5.67 -8.07 5.07
N PHE A 115 -5.99 -8.49 3.84
CA PHE A 115 -5.83 -9.87 3.37
C PHE A 115 -4.35 -10.27 3.41
N GLN A 116 -3.46 -9.38 2.96
CA GLN A 116 -2.01 -9.60 3.05
C GLN A 116 -1.50 -9.64 4.49
N LEU A 117 -2.09 -8.84 5.39
CA LEU A 117 -1.73 -8.85 6.81
C LEU A 117 -2.23 -10.09 7.57
N MET A 118 -3.33 -10.69 7.11
CA MET A 118 -3.96 -11.86 7.73
C MET A 118 -3.35 -13.17 7.25
N GLU A 119 -2.78 -13.22 6.04
CA GLU A 119 -2.06 -14.40 5.53
C GLU A 119 -0.63 -14.45 6.07
N PRO A 120 -0.30 -15.32 7.04
CA PRO A 120 1.01 -15.31 7.68
C PRO A 120 2.13 -15.55 6.68
N ASN A 121 1.92 -16.42 5.68
CA ASN A 121 2.97 -16.80 4.73
C ASN A 121 3.43 -15.67 3.81
N LYS A 122 2.66 -14.57 3.70
CA LYS A 122 3.11 -13.36 2.99
C LYS A 122 4.12 -12.53 3.80
N GLY A 123 4.27 -12.81 5.10
CA GLY A 123 5.34 -12.26 5.92
C GLY A 123 5.20 -10.78 6.27
N PHE A 124 4.04 -10.14 6.08
CA PHE A 124 3.82 -8.72 6.40
C PHE A 124 3.60 -8.43 7.90
N SER A 125 3.32 -9.45 8.71
CA SER A 125 2.93 -9.33 10.11
C SER A 125 3.93 -10.02 11.03
N PHE A 126 4.15 -9.43 12.21
CA PHE A 126 4.97 -10.01 13.30
C PHE A 126 4.12 -10.69 14.37
N LYS A 127 2.80 -10.80 14.17
CA LYS A 127 1.88 -11.41 15.15
C LYS A 127 1.99 -12.93 15.17
N LEU A 128 2.28 -13.52 14.02
CA LEU A 128 2.45 -14.96 13.82
C LEU A 128 3.77 -15.18 13.09
N ASP A 129 4.51 -16.21 13.49
CA ASP A 129 5.80 -16.51 12.89
C ASP A 129 5.64 -17.15 11.51
N ALA A 130 6.31 -16.59 10.51
CA ALA A 130 6.27 -17.03 9.13
C ALA A 130 7.57 -16.69 8.40
N PRO A 131 7.84 -17.25 7.20
CA PRO A 131 8.90 -16.74 6.34
C PRO A 131 8.70 -15.26 6.04
N ILE A 132 9.76 -14.46 6.08
CA ILE A 132 9.69 -13.02 5.80
C ILE A 132 9.78 -12.77 4.29
N ASP A 133 8.62 -12.71 3.62
CA ASP A 133 8.53 -12.42 2.19
C ASP A 133 8.31 -10.93 1.90
N MET A 134 7.16 -10.37 2.31
CA MET A 134 6.76 -8.97 2.15
C MET A 134 6.69 -8.44 0.70
N ARG A 135 6.77 -9.29 -0.33
CA ARG A 135 6.50 -8.85 -1.70
C ARG A 135 5.01 -8.68 -1.91
N LEU A 136 4.62 -7.58 -2.57
CA LEU A 136 3.25 -7.32 -2.99
C LEU A 136 2.87 -8.28 -4.14
N ASP A 137 3.81 -8.48 -5.08
CA ASP A 137 3.73 -9.53 -6.09
C ASP A 137 4.80 -10.62 -5.81
N PRO A 138 4.41 -11.80 -5.31
CA PRO A 138 5.35 -12.88 -4.99
C PRO A 138 5.93 -13.58 -6.25
N ARG A 139 5.45 -13.25 -7.45
CA ARG A 139 5.93 -13.85 -8.72
C ARG A 139 7.25 -13.24 -9.20
N GLU A 140 7.58 -12.04 -8.75
CA GLU A 140 8.76 -11.30 -9.15
C GLU A 140 9.53 -10.71 -7.97
N GLY A 141 10.68 -10.10 -8.24
CA GLY A 141 11.47 -9.40 -7.24
C GLY A 141 12.17 -10.29 -6.20
N GLN A 142 12.76 -9.62 -5.22
CA GLN A 142 13.50 -10.23 -4.12
C GLN A 142 12.66 -10.19 -2.84
N SER A 143 12.61 -11.30 -2.10
CA SER A 143 11.94 -11.35 -0.80
C SER A 143 12.66 -10.49 0.24
N ALA A 144 11.96 -10.09 1.30
CA ALA A 144 12.57 -9.38 2.43
C ALA A 144 13.67 -10.20 3.12
N ALA A 145 13.50 -11.53 3.22
CA ALA A 145 14.53 -12.42 3.75
C ALA A 145 15.84 -12.31 2.95
N GLU A 146 15.74 -12.41 1.62
CA GLU A 146 16.89 -12.32 0.72
C GLU A 146 17.49 -10.91 0.71
N PHE A 147 16.66 -9.87 0.76
CA PHE A 147 17.10 -8.48 0.86
C PHE A 147 17.90 -8.25 2.15
N LEU A 148 17.38 -8.70 3.30
CA LEU A 148 18.08 -8.58 4.58
C LEU A 148 19.42 -9.32 4.57
N GLU A 149 19.47 -10.50 3.94
CA GLU A 149 20.67 -11.34 3.86
C GLU A 149 21.73 -10.77 2.91
N THR A 150 21.34 -10.17 1.78
CA THR A 150 22.27 -9.87 0.67
C THR A 150 22.42 -8.40 0.32
N ALA A 151 21.50 -7.52 0.71
CA ALA A 151 21.51 -6.11 0.28
C ALA A 151 22.82 -5.42 0.67
N SER A 152 23.23 -4.44 -0.14
CA SER A 152 24.34 -3.56 0.23
C SER A 152 24.01 -2.77 1.49
N ARG A 153 25.04 -2.27 2.16
CA ARG A 153 24.85 -1.45 3.36
C ARG A 153 24.08 -0.18 3.03
N GLU A 154 24.32 0.40 1.86
CA GLU A 154 23.65 1.61 1.37
C GLU A 154 22.14 1.35 1.18
N SER A 155 21.77 0.21 0.59
CA SER A 155 20.37 -0.18 0.42
C SER A 155 19.68 -0.41 1.77
N LEU A 156 20.35 -1.05 2.73
CA LEU A 156 19.83 -1.18 4.10
C LEU A 156 19.66 0.18 4.79
N ILE A 157 20.62 1.10 4.63
CA ILE A 157 20.50 2.46 5.17
C ILE A 157 19.29 3.16 4.54
N ARG A 158 19.12 3.10 3.23
CA ARG A 158 17.98 3.71 2.53
C ARG A 158 16.66 3.15 3.05
N ALA A 159 16.52 1.83 3.10
CA ALA A 159 15.32 1.17 3.62
C ALA A 159 15.02 1.56 5.07
N VAL A 160 16.00 1.49 5.98
CA VAL A 160 15.75 1.69 7.41
C VAL A 160 15.64 3.18 7.78
N ARG A 161 16.55 4.01 7.27
CA ARG A 161 16.65 5.43 7.62
C ARG A 161 15.65 6.27 6.84
N GLU A 162 15.62 6.13 5.52
CA GLU A 162 14.87 7.03 4.65
C GLU A 162 13.42 6.57 4.53
N TYR A 163 13.20 5.29 4.24
CA TYR A 163 11.85 4.75 4.06
C TYR A 163 11.17 4.42 5.38
N GLY A 164 11.92 3.84 6.33
CA GLY A 164 11.40 3.55 7.66
C GLY A 164 11.34 4.75 8.60
N GLU A 165 12.00 5.87 8.27
CA GLU A 165 12.17 7.03 9.16
C GLU A 165 12.66 6.61 10.58
N GLU A 166 13.52 5.57 10.67
CA GLU A 166 14.02 5.02 11.93
C GLU A 166 15.16 5.86 12.50
N ARG A 167 14.99 6.36 13.72
CA ARG A 167 15.98 7.25 14.37
C ARG A 167 17.26 6.50 14.75
N ARG A 168 17.15 5.22 15.09
CA ARG A 168 18.27 4.35 15.47
C ARG A 168 18.76 3.50 14.30
N TRP A 169 18.56 3.97 13.06
CA TRP A 169 18.88 3.24 11.83
C TRP A 169 20.29 2.62 11.84
N SER A 170 21.30 3.33 12.36
CA SER A 170 22.69 2.84 12.37
C SER A 170 22.83 1.55 13.21
N ARG A 171 22.16 1.48 14.37
CA ARG A 171 22.14 0.28 15.20
C ARG A 171 21.39 -0.87 14.55
N VAL A 172 20.25 -0.55 13.92
CA VAL A 172 19.43 -1.54 13.22
C VAL A 172 20.17 -2.14 12.04
N VAL A 173 20.79 -1.31 11.20
CA VAL A 173 21.59 -1.76 10.05
C VAL A 173 22.76 -2.63 10.50
N ASN A 174 23.49 -2.24 11.55
CA ASN A 174 24.58 -3.07 12.07
C ASN A 174 24.05 -4.41 12.59
N ALA A 175 22.97 -4.41 13.38
CA ALA A 175 22.36 -5.65 13.88
C ALA A 175 21.90 -6.59 12.76
N ILE A 176 21.33 -6.04 11.68
CA ILE A 176 20.95 -6.83 10.50
C ILE A 176 22.19 -7.44 9.85
N VAL A 177 23.23 -6.64 9.61
CA VAL A 177 24.48 -7.13 8.98
C VAL A 177 25.16 -8.20 9.83
N ASP A 178 25.23 -8.00 11.14
CA ASP A 178 25.87 -8.93 12.08
C ASP A 178 25.10 -10.27 12.18
N ALA A 179 23.79 -10.27 11.92
CA ALA A 179 22.96 -11.48 11.97
C ALA A 179 22.91 -12.27 10.66
N ARG A 180 23.56 -11.81 9.59
CA ARG A 180 23.67 -12.57 8.33
C ARG A 180 24.32 -13.93 8.58
N GLY A 181 23.87 -14.96 7.86
CA GLY A 181 24.33 -16.34 7.99
C GLY A 181 23.79 -17.09 9.22
N THR A 182 23.15 -16.42 10.18
CA THR A 182 22.64 -17.07 11.41
C THR A 182 21.27 -17.73 11.24
N GLY A 183 20.52 -17.35 10.20
CA GLY A 183 19.13 -17.78 9.97
C GLY A 183 18.06 -16.94 10.68
N ILE A 184 18.44 -16.02 11.58
CA ILE A 184 17.51 -15.14 12.31
C ILE A 184 16.68 -14.26 11.36
N LEU A 185 17.25 -13.86 10.22
CA LEU A 185 16.61 -12.97 9.25
C LEU A 185 15.60 -13.69 8.34
N LYS A 186 15.37 -15.00 8.50
CA LYS A 186 14.46 -15.78 7.66
C LYS A 186 13.01 -15.78 8.14
N ARG A 187 12.77 -15.40 9.40
CA ARG A 187 11.48 -15.52 10.07
C ARG A 187 11.02 -14.18 10.62
N THR A 188 9.72 -13.90 10.53
CA THR A 188 9.13 -12.60 10.91
C THR A 188 9.35 -12.28 12.38
N MET A 189 9.17 -13.23 13.30
CA MET A 189 9.32 -12.96 14.73
C MET A 189 10.77 -12.73 15.14
N SER A 190 11.70 -13.61 14.73
CA SER A 190 13.11 -13.48 15.11
C SER A 190 13.77 -12.22 14.52
N ALA A 191 13.43 -11.86 13.28
CA ALA A 191 13.88 -10.61 12.69
C ALA A 191 13.27 -9.39 13.40
N ALA A 192 11.98 -9.46 13.79
CA ALA A 192 11.33 -8.39 14.54
C ALA A 192 11.92 -8.20 15.94
N GLU A 193 12.28 -9.27 16.64
CA GLU A 193 12.96 -9.22 17.93
C GLU A 193 14.35 -8.60 17.81
N LEU A 194 15.14 -9.01 16.81
CA LEU A 194 16.44 -8.41 16.53
C LEU A 194 16.34 -6.90 16.32
N VAL A 195 15.40 -6.46 15.48
CA VAL A 195 15.17 -5.03 15.23
C VAL A 195 14.69 -4.34 16.49
N SER A 196 13.75 -4.94 17.23
CA SER A 196 13.22 -4.41 18.49
C SER A 196 14.34 -4.16 19.50
N ASN A 197 15.25 -5.11 19.67
CA ASN A 197 16.42 -4.98 20.54
C ASN A 197 17.34 -3.84 20.06
N ALA A 198 17.61 -3.75 18.76
CA ALA A 198 18.47 -2.69 18.19
C ALA A 198 17.88 -1.27 18.37
N VAL A 199 16.56 -1.11 18.30
CA VAL A 199 15.88 0.16 18.56
C VAL A 199 15.71 0.46 20.06
N GLY A 200 16.06 -0.47 20.94
CA GLY A 200 16.06 -0.31 22.38
C GLY A 200 14.77 -0.76 23.08
N GLY A 201 14.10 -1.76 22.51
CA GLY A 201 12.95 -2.47 23.04
C GLY A 201 11.65 -1.67 23.03
N GLN A 202 10.58 -2.32 23.48
CA GLN A 202 9.30 -1.67 23.71
C GLN A 202 9.39 -0.77 24.94
N ARG A 203 9.15 0.53 24.75
CA ARG A 203 9.22 1.52 25.84
C ARG A 203 7.82 1.86 26.33
N GLY A 204 7.51 1.52 27.57
CA GLY A 204 6.23 1.89 28.20
C GLY A 204 5.01 1.40 27.41
N ARG A 205 3.97 2.24 27.32
CA ARG A 205 2.70 1.93 26.60
C ARG A 205 2.76 2.23 25.10
N GLN A 206 3.85 1.89 24.42
CA GLN A 206 3.92 2.04 22.96
C GLN A 206 2.81 1.21 22.29
N ARG A 207 1.97 1.89 21.49
CA ARG A 207 0.85 1.28 20.74
C ARG A 207 1.32 0.53 19.48
N ILE A 208 2.50 0.86 18.97
CA ILE A 208 3.07 0.32 17.73
C ILE A 208 4.31 -0.48 18.10
N HIS A 209 4.47 -1.67 17.50
CA HIS A 209 5.63 -2.52 17.73
C HIS A 209 6.92 -1.81 17.27
N PRO A 210 8.03 -1.86 18.03
CA PRO A 210 9.24 -1.10 17.70
C PRO A 210 9.82 -1.41 16.31
N ALA A 211 9.62 -2.63 15.80
CA ALA A 211 10.10 -3.02 14.47
C ALA A 211 9.27 -2.46 13.29
N THR A 212 8.05 -1.96 13.53
CA THR A 212 7.08 -1.61 12.47
C THR A 212 7.67 -0.67 11.42
N LYS A 213 8.37 0.38 11.85
CA LYS A 213 9.00 1.36 10.96
C LYS A 213 10.09 0.77 10.08
N THR A 214 10.95 -0.06 10.67
CA THR A 214 12.05 -0.72 9.93
C THR A 214 11.51 -1.61 8.83
N PHE A 215 10.51 -2.44 9.15
CA PHE A 215 9.92 -3.35 8.17
C PHE A 215 9.01 -2.65 7.15
N GLN A 216 8.34 -1.56 7.54
CA GLN A 216 7.70 -0.67 6.57
C GLN A 216 8.73 -0.15 5.55
N GLY A 217 9.90 0.29 6.02
CA GLY A 217 10.97 0.76 5.15
C GLY A 217 11.55 -0.32 4.24
N ILE A 218 11.70 -1.55 4.75
CA ILE A 218 12.12 -2.71 3.95
C ILE A 218 11.08 -3.05 2.89
N ARG A 219 9.79 -3.09 3.25
CA ARG A 219 8.67 -3.33 2.34
C ARG A 219 8.67 -2.31 1.20
N ILE A 220 8.79 -1.03 1.53
CA ILE A 220 8.88 0.06 0.54
C ILE A 220 10.07 -0.15 -0.40
N ALA A 221 11.22 -0.57 0.13
CA ALA A 221 12.44 -0.75 -0.66
C ALA A 221 12.31 -1.91 -1.66
N ILE A 222 11.83 -3.08 -1.23
CA ILE A 222 11.78 -4.27 -2.09
C ILE A 222 10.68 -4.19 -3.15
N ASN A 223 9.60 -3.47 -2.85
CA ASN A 223 8.46 -3.32 -3.76
C ASN A 223 8.53 -2.04 -4.61
N GLY A 224 9.51 -1.15 -4.37
CA GLY A 224 9.62 0.12 -5.09
C GLY A 224 8.36 0.99 -4.98
N GLU A 225 7.69 0.98 -3.82
CA GLU A 225 6.34 1.55 -3.66
C GLU A 225 6.28 3.05 -4.00
N LEU A 226 7.30 3.81 -3.57
CA LEU A 226 7.36 5.26 -3.79
C LEU A 226 7.65 5.61 -5.24
N GLU A 227 8.55 4.86 -5.88
CA GLU A 227 8.86 4.98 -7.29
C GLU A 227 7.64 4.64 -8.15
N ALA A 228 6.94 3.54 -7.83
CA ALA A 228 5.70 3.16 -8.49
C ALA A 228 4.65 4.27 -8.37
N LEU A 229 4.42 4.81 -7.17
CA LEU A 229 3.49 5.92 -6.94
C LEU A 229 3.86 7.15 -7.77
N ALA A 230 5.13 7.56 -7.74
CA ALA A 230 5.61 8.74 -8.47
C ALA A 230 5.45 8.59 -10.00
N MET A 231 5.62 7.38 -10.54
CA MET A 231 5.38 7.08 -11.96
C MET A 231 3.89 7.04 -12.32
N THR A 232 3.04 6.64 -11.37
CA THR A 232 1.62 6.38 -11.59
C THR A 232 0.80 7.65 -11.56
N LEU A 233 1.08 8.57 -10.63
CA LEU A 233 0.29 9.80 -10.47
C LEU A 233 0.11 10.58 -11.80
N PRO A 234 1.16 10.82 -12.61
CA PRO A 234 0.98 11.47 -13.92
C PRO A 234 0.17 10.64 -14.92
N LYS A 235 0.29 9.30 -14.88
CA LYS A 235 -0.47 8.40 -15.78
C LYS A 235 -1.95 8.37 -15.41
N ALA A 236 -2.25 8.21 -14.12
CA ALA A 236 -3.60 8.28 -13.57
C ALA A 236 -4.26 9.62 -13.87
N PHE A 237 -3.52 10.73 -13.75
CA PHE A 237 -4.03 12.05 -14.10
C PHE A 237 -4.41 12.18 -15.59
N ARG A 238 -3.58 11.67 -16.51
CA ARG A 238 -3.92 11.66 -17.95
C ARG A 238 -5.08 10.73 -18.28
N ALA A 239 -5.23 9.62 -17.55
CA ALA A 239 -6.34 8.70 -17.75
C ALA A 239 -7.69 9.29 -17.31
N MET A 240 -7.71 10.43 -16.60
CA MET A 240 -8.95 11.11 -16.21
C MET A 240 -9.40 12.11 -17.25
N ARG A 241 -10.72 12.24 -17.39
CA ARG A 241 -11.35 13.33 -18.15
C ARG A 241 -11.27 14.65 -17.41
N ASP A 242 -11.55 15.74 -18.13
CA ASP A 242 -11.77 17.05 -17.53
C ASP A 242 -12.90 17.00 -16.49
N GLY A 243 -12.63 17.55 -15.31
CA GLY A 243 -13.54 17.49 -14.17
C GLY A 243 -13.49 16.16 -13.39
N GLY A 244 -12.65 15.20 -13.80
CA GLY A 244 -12.45 13.96 -13.07
C GLY A 244 -11.73 14.14 -11.72
N VAL A 245 -11.93 13.19 -10.81
CA VAL A 245 -11.42 13.26 -9.43
C VAL A 245 -10.38 12.18 -9.14
N LEU A 246 -9.20 12.61 -8.69
CA LEU A 246 -8.17 11.72 -8.16
C LEU A 246 -8.26 11.67 -6.63
N ALA A 247 -8.71 10.54 -6.08
CA ALA A 247 -8.76 10.27 -4.65
C ALA A 247 -7.58 9.36 -4.25
N VAL A 248 -6.77 9.79 -3.29
CA VAL A 248 -5.63 9.01 -2.80
C VAL A 248 -5.62 8.97 -1.28
N ILE A 249 -5.60 7.75 -0.71
CA ILE A 249 -5.42 7.50 0.71
C ILE A 249 -3.96 7.06 0.91
N SER A 250 -3.23 7.82 1.73
CA SER A 250 -1.85 7.48 2.11
C SER A 250 -1.76 7.08 3.57
N PHE A 251 -0.93 6.10 3.90
CA PHE A 251 -0.77 5.60 5.27
C PHE A 251 0.51 6.09 5.94
N HIS A 252 1.39 6.76 5.20
CA HIS A 252 2.58 7.37 5.78
C HIS A 252 3.03 8.66 5.09
N SER A 253 3.96 9.34 5.77
CA SER A 253 4.41 10.70 5.43
C SER A 253 5.10 10.81 4.07
N LEU A 254 5.71 9.71 3.59
CA LEU A 254 6.45 9.69 2.33
C LEU A 254 5.49 9.65 1.13
N GLU A 255 4.47 8.78 1.18
CA GLU A 255 3.38 8.74 0.21
C GLU A 255 2.64 10.10 0.14
N ASP A 256 2.16 10.60 1.29
CA ASP A 256 1.45 11.89 1.37
C ASP A 256 2.27 13.01 0.73
N ARG A 257 3.58 13.03 1.01
CA ARG A 257 4.47 14.05 0.47
C ARG A 257 4.55 13.97 -1.05
N ILE A 258 4.62 12.78 -1.65
CA ILE A 258 4.64 12.61 -3.10
C ILE A 258 3.32 13.07 -3.71
N VAL A 259 2.19 12.58 -3.17
CA VAL A 259 0.83 12.92 -3.64
C VAL A 259 0.57 14.42 -3.54
N LYS A 260 0.81 15.03 -2.38
CA LYS A 260 0.60 16.46 -2.16
C LYS A 260 1.46 17.32 -3.08
N ARG A 261 2.73 16.94 -3.29
CA ARG A 261 3.61 17.66 -4.22
C ARG A 261 3.10 17.58 -5.65
N PHE A 262 2.66 16.40 -6.07
CA PHE A 262 2.05 16.19 -7.39
C PHE A 262 0.78 17.04 -7.56
N MET A 263 -0.18 16.95 -6.63
CA MET A 263 -1.43 17.72 -6.71
C MET A 263 -1.19 19.24 -6.69
N ARG A 264 -0.21 19.72 -5.89
CA ARG A 264 0.18 21.13 -5.91
C ARG A 264 0.76 21.55 -7.26
N LYS A 265 1.64 20.71 -7.84
CA LYS A 265 2.19 20.94 -9.17
C LYS A 265 1.07 21.06 -10.22
N MET A 266 0.19 20.05 -10.31
CA MET A 266 -0.90 20.03 -11.29
C MET A 266 -1.94 21.14 -11.10
N SER A 267 -2.01 21.75 -9.92
CA SER A 267 -2.85 22.93 -9.64
C SER A 267 -2.12 24.27 -9.81
N GLY A 268 -0.91 24.29 -10.37
CA GLY A 268 -0.10 25.49 -10.56
C GLY A 268 0.42 26.12 -9.26
N ARG A 269 0.29 25.42 -8.13
CA ARG A 269 0.70 25.89 -6.80
C ARG A 269 2.18 25.56 -6.55
N PRO A 270 2.90 26.36 -5.73
CA PRO A 270 4.25 26.02 -5.29
C PRO A 270 4.28 24.61 -4.70
N ILE A 271 5.27 23.79 -5.03
CA ILE A 271 5.33 22.37 -4.64
C ILE A 271 5.76 22.21 -3.16
N HIS A 272 6.60 23.11 -2.67
CA HIS A 272 7.04 23.20 -1.27
C HIS A 272 7.27 24.65 -0.84
N ARG A 273 7.55 24.90 0.46
CA ARG A 273 7.68 26.25 1.01
C ARG A 273 8.73 27.13 0.31
N GLY A 274 9.82 26.52 -0.17
CA GLY A 274 10.89 27.24 -0.89
C GLY A 274 10.77 27.23 -2.42
N ASP A 275 9.60 26.90 -2.98
CA ASP A 275 9.43 26.84 -4.43
C ASP A 275 9.05 28.22 -4.98
N SER A 276 9.96 28.81 -5.75
CA SER A 276 9.81 30.11 -6.41
C SER A 276 9.63 30.01 -7.93
N SER A 277 9.40 28.81 -8.49
CA SER A 277 9.11 28.65 -9.93
C SER A 277 7.85 29.42 -10.36
N PHE A 278 7.74 29.78 -11.64
CA PHE A 278 6.53 30.44 -12.13
C PHE A 278 5.40 29.42 -12.30
N ALA A 279 4.15 29.87 -12.25
CA ALA A 279 2.99 28.99 -12.44
C ALA A 279 3.03 28.26 -13.81
N GLN A 280 3.60 28.92 -14.82
CA GLN A 280 3.76 28.42 -16.19
C GLN A 280 4.75 27.24 -16.27
N ASP A 281 5.71 27.17 -15.33
CA ASP A 281 6.70 26.09 -15.26
C ASP A 281 6.19 24.87 -14.46
N ARG A 282 4.97 24.96 -13.91
CA ARG A 282 4.39 23.97 -12.98
C ARG A 282 3.32 23.08 -13.60
N THR A 283 2.87 23.38 -14.82
CA THR A 283 1.87 22.59 -15.57
C THR A 283 2.52 21.81 -16.69
#